data_AF-A0A524P221-F1
#
_entry.id   AF-A0A524P221-F1
#
_cell.length_a   1.000
_cell.length_b   1.000
_cell.length_c   1.000
_cell.angle_alpha   90.00
_cell.angle_beta   90.00
_cell.angle_gamma   90.00
#
_symmetry.space_group_name_H-M   'P 1'
#
loop_
_entity.id
_entity.type
_entity.pdbx_description
1 polymer ?
#
loop_
_entity_poly.entity_id
_entity_poly.type
_entity_poly.pdbx_seq_one_letter_code
_entity_poly.pdbx_strand_id
1 'polypeptide(L)'
;MGETRGIALRVVCCAVLLLSMAVAAPGGAQQTPDDAAAREHFERGRVAVEQADYEAARIYFRHAYRLSHRGELQYNIGVAADRLQREEEALE
;
A
#
# COMPACT_ATOMS: atom_id res chain seq x y z
N MET A 1 26.39 25.93 45.81
CA MET A 1 26.30 26.54 44.45
C MET A 1 26.45 25.53 43.29
N GLY A 2 26.76 24.24 43.54
CA GLY A 2 26.95 23.24 42.48
C GLY A 2 25.68 22.52 41.99
N GLU A 3 24.66 22.39 42.85
CA GLU A 3 23.47 21.57 42.58
C GLU A 3 22.46 22.26 41.63
N THR A 4 22.32 23.58 41.74
CA THR A 4 21.43 24.38 40.87
C THR A 4 21.90 24.41 39.42
N ARG A 5 23.22 24.37 39.18
CA ARG A 5 23.83 24.28 37.84
C ARG A 5 23.58 22.93 37.17
N GLY A 6 23.57 21.83 37.93
CA GLY A 6 23.30 20.49 37.40
C GLY A 6 21.84 20.27 37.00
N ILE A 7 20.90 20.85 37.77
CA ILE A 7 19.47 20.80 37.45
C ILE A 7 19.16 21.64 36.20
N ALA A 8 19.71 22.86 36.12
CA ALA A 8 19.55 23.72 34.94
C ALA A 8 20.10 23.08 33.66
N LEU A 9 21.26 22.42 33.73
CA LEU A 9 21.87 21.73 32.59
C LEU A 9 21.03 20.53 32.11
N ARG A 10 20.43 19.78 33.04
CA ARG A 10 19.53 18.65 32.72
C ARG A 10 18.21 19.10 32.10
N VAL A 11 17.62 20.19 32.61
CA VAL A 11 16.38 20.76 32.06
C VAL A 11 16.60 21.28 30.64
N VAL A 12 17.74 21.93 30.38
CA VAL A 12 18.12 22.38 29.03
C VAL A 12 18.34 21.20 28.09
N CYS A 13 19.05 20.14 28.52
CA CYS A 13 19.19 18.93 27.71
C CYS A 13 17.85 18.25 27.41
N CYS A 14 16.95 18.13 28.38
CA CYS A 14 15.61 17.58 28.16
C CYS A 14 14.78 18.46 27.22
N ALA A 15 14.86 19.79 27.33
CA ALA A 15 14.16 20.70 26.45
C ALA A 15 14.67 20.61 25.00
N VAL A 16 15.98 20.47 24.80
CA VAL A 16 16.59 20.28 23.46
C VAL A 16 16.18 18.94 22.85
N LEU A 17 16.15 17.85 23.65
CA LEU A 17 15.72 16.53 23.18
C LEU A 17 14.23 16.49 22.81
N LEU A 18 13.37 17.17 23.58
CA LEU A 18 11.94 17.27 23.29
C LEU A 18 11.67 18.11 22.03
N LEU A 19 12.48 19.13 21.76
CA LEU A 19 12.34 19.96 20.56
C LEU A 19 12.73 19.22 19.27
N SER A 20 13.61 18.22 19.34
CA SER A 20 14.02 17.41 18.18
C SER A 20 13.00 16.36 17.70
N MET A 21 11.94 16.07 18.46
CA MET A 21 10.89 15.11 18.03
C MET A 21 9.80 15.72 17.15
N ALA A 22 9.80 17.04 16.93
CA ALA A 22 8.68 17.73 16.27
C ALA A 22 8.74 17.75 14.73
N VAL A 23 9.76 17.17 14.09
CA VAL A 23 9.88 17.12 12.62
C VAL A 23 9.79 15.68 12.12
N ALA A 24 8.67 15.01 12.43
CA ALA A 24 8.24 13.87 11.64
C ALA A 24 7.46 14.42 10.44
N ALA A 25 8.18 14.76 9.35
CA ALA A 25 7.51 15.05 8.09
C ALA A 25 6.69 13.80 7.70
N PRO A 26 5.41 13.94 7.30
CA PRO A 26 4.68 12.82 6.76
C PRO A 26 5.46 12.29 5.57
N GLY A 27 5.94 11.05 5.69
CA GLY A 27 6.55 10.33 4.58
C GLY A 27 5.49 10.08 3.53
N GLY A 28 5.19 11.09 2.71
CA GLY A 28 4.44 10.91 1.48
C GLY A 28 5.28 9.99 0.61
N ALA A 29 4.88 8.72 0.53
CA ALA A 29 5.49 7.79 -0.41
C ALA A 29 5.42 8.43 -1.80
N GLN A 30 6.58 8.85 -2.31
CA GLN A 30 6.66 9.53 -3.58
C GLN A 30 6.14 8.58 -4.65
N GLN A 31 5.04 8.95 -5.31
CA GLN A 31 4.36 8.10 -6.28
C GLN A 31 5.37 7.70 -7.36
N THR A 32 5.66 6.40 -7.44
CA THR A 32 6.61 5.87 -8.42
C THR A 32 5.92 5.68 -9.77
N PRO A 33 6.67 5.64 -10.89
CA PRO A 33 6.12 5.19 -12.16
C PRO A 33 5.42 3.81 -12.05
N ASP A 34 5.96 2.93 -11.22
CA ASP A 34 5.37 1.61 -10.94
C ASP A 34 4.01 1.70 -10.24
N ASP A 35 3.82 2.69 -9.34
CA ASP A 35 2.51 2.93 -8.72
C ASP A 35 1.46 3.38 -9.76
N ALA A 36 1.84 4.23 -10.71
CA ALA A 36 0.94 4.69 -11.77
C ALA A 36 0.57 3.53 -12.73
N ALA A 37 1.56 2.74 -13.16
CA ALA A 37 1.33 1.58 -14.00
C ALA A 37 0.52 0.50 -13.27
N ALA A 38 0.77 0.27 -11.97
CA ALA A 38 -0.03 -0.62 -11.16
C ALA A 38 -1.49 -0.16 -11.08
N ARG A 39 -1.72 1.15 -10.92
CA ARG A 39 -3.08 1.72 -10.89
C ARG A 39 -3.80 1.51 -12.21
N GLU A 40 -3.12 1.74 -13.34
CA GLU A 40 -3.70 1.49 -14.66
C GLU A 40 -4.12 0.04 -14.83
N HIS A 41 -3.25 -0.91 -14.50
CA HIS A 41 -3.59 -2.34 -14.54
C HIS A 41 -4.75 -2.68 -13.61
N PHE A 42 -4.80 -2.10 -12.41
CA PHE A 42 -5.92 -2.30 -11.49
C PHE A 42 -7.26 -1.83 -12.08
N GLU A 43 -7.30 -0.64 -12.69
CA GLU A 43 -8.54 -0.14 -13.32
C GLU A 43 -8.97 -1.01 -14.50
N ARG A 44 -8.04 -1.46 -15.34
CA ARG A 44 -8.36 -2.43 -16.41
C ARG A 44 -8.93 -3.74 -15.87
N GLY A 45 -8.38 -4.22 -14.75
CA GLY A 45 -8.90 -5.39 -14.06
C GLY A 45 -10.33 -5.19 -13.55
N ARG A 46 -10.65 -4.01 -13.02
CA ARG A 46 -12.02 -3.67 -12.60
C ARG A 46 -13.01 -3.68 -13.78
N VAL A 47 -12.64 -3.07 -14.90
CA VAL A 47 -13.47 -3.07 -16.12
C VAL A 47 -13.71 -4.50 -16.61
N ALA A 48 -12.69 -5.36 -16.59
CA ALA A 48 -12.85 -6.77 -16.95
C ALA A 48 -13.82 -7.51 -16.02
N VAL A 49 -13.77 -7.26 -14.70
CA VAL A 49 -14.76 -7.81 -13.74
C VAL A 49 -16.18 -7.32 -14.05
N GLU A 50 -16.36 -6.04 -14.39
CA GLU A 50 -17.66 -5.47 -14.77
C GLU A 50 -18.23 -6.15 -16.03
N GLN A 51 -17.36 -6.64 -16.92
CA GLN A 51 -17.71 -7.38 -18.13
C GLN A 51 -17.84 -8.91 -17.90
N ALA A 52 -17.68 -9.38 -16.67
CA ALA A 52 -17.55 -10.80 -16.32
C ALA A 52 -16.41 -11.54 -17.06
N ASP A 53 -15.42 -10.82 -17.59
CA ASP A 53 -14.20 -11.41 -18.14
C ASP A 53 -13.21 -11.64 -16.99
N TYR A 54 -13.45 -12.70 -16.23
CA TYR A 54 -12.66 -13.03 -15.05
C TYR A 54 -11.23 -13.49 -15.40
N GLU A 55 -11.01 -13.98 -16.63
CA GLU A 55 -9.68 -14.36 -17.10
C GLU A 55 -8.80 -13.12 -17.30
N ALA A 56 -9.29 -12.14 -18.06
CA ALA A 56 -8.60 -10.87 -18.25
C ALA A 56 -8.42 -10.12 -16.92
N ALA A 57 -9.45 -10.11 -16.06
CA ALA A 57 -9.37 -9.50 -14.73
C ALA A 57 -8.21 -10.08 -13.91
N ARG A 58 -8.09 -11.42 -13.85
CA ARG A 58 -7.03 -12.11 -13.13
C ARG A 58 -5.64 -11.80 -13.68
N ILE A 59 -5.51 -11.62 -15.00
CA ILE A 59 -4.25 -11.21 -15.62
C ILE A 59 -3.89 -9.79 -15.17
N TYR A 60 -4.80 -8.83 -15.32
CA TYR A 60 -4.58 -7.44 -14.95
C TYR A 60 -4.24 -7.24 -13.48
N PHE A 61 -4.96 -7.90 -12.56
CA PHE A 61 -4.65 -7.82 -11.13
C PHE A 61 -3.28 -8.43 -10.78
N ARG A 62 -2.84 -9.50 -11.46
CA ARG A 62 -1.47 -10.03 -11.31
C ARG A 62 -0.40 -9.04 -11.78
N HIS A 63 -0.64 -8.31 -12.87
CA HIS A 63 0.27 -7.25 -13.30
C HIS A 63 0.34 -6.11 -12.29
N ALA A 64 -0.80 -5.64 -11.80
CA ALA A 64 -0.85 -4.61 -10.76
C ALA A 64 -0.13 -5.07 -9.47
N TYR A 65 -0.25 -6.34 -9.11
CA TYR A 65 0.42 -6.89 -7.92
C TYR A 65 1.93 -6.95 -8.09
N ARG A 66 2.43 -7.37 -9.25
CA ARG A 66 3.88 -7.42 -9.51
C ARG A 66 4.56 -6.05 -9.46
N LEU A 67 3.85 -4.99 -9.83
CA LEU A 67 4.37 -3.64 -9.79
C LEU A 67 4.28 -3.04 -8.38
N SER A 68 3.11 -3.14 -7.74
CA SER A 68 2.85 -2.45 -6.47
C SER A 68 3.17 -3.27 -5.21
N HIS A 69 3.23 -4.59 -5.31
CA HIS A 69 3.34 -5.54 -4.20
C HIS A 69 2.26 -5.39 -3.11
N ARG A 70 1.13 -4.74 -3.43
CA ARG A 70 0.03 -4.48 -2.48
C ARG A 70 -0.77 -5.74 -2.23
N GLY A 71 -0.84 -6.17 -0.96
CA GLY A 71 -1.56 -7.39 -0.56
C GLY A 71 -3.05 -7.37 -0.91
N GLU A 72 -3.67 -6.19 -1.00
CA GLU A 72 -5.08 -6.02 -1.37
C GLU A 72 -5.42 -6.63 -2.75
N LEU A 73 -4.45 -6.67 -3.67
CA LEU A 73 -4.65 -7.24 -5.00
C LEU A 73 -4.75 -8.77 -4.97
N GLN A 74 -4.21 -9.45 -3.96
CA GLN A 74 -4.34 -10.90 -3.81
C GLN A 74 -5.79 -11.31 -3.61
N TYR A 75 -6.59 -10.51 -2.88
CA TYR A 75 -8.02 -10.75 -2.72
C TYR A 75 -8.73 -10.75 -4.09
N ASN A 76 -8.49 -9.72 -4.91
CA ASN A 76 -9.11 -9.61 -6.23
C ASN A 76 -8.67 -10.73 -7.19
N ILE A 77 -7.40 -11.15 -7.13
CA ILE A 77 -6.90 -12.31 -7.88
C ILE A 77 -7.63 -13.58 -7.47
N GLY A 78 -7.83 -13.79 -6.16
CA GLY A 78 -8.57 -14.94 -5.63
C GLY A 78 -10.03 -14.94 -6.05
N VAL A 79 -10.71 -13.79 -5.97
CA VAL A 79 -12.11 -13.64 -6.41
C VAL A 79 -12.25 -13.95 -7.90
N ALA A 80 -11.35 -13.45 -8.75
CA ALA A 80 -11.40 -13.75 -10.18
C ALA A 80 -11.16 -15.25 -10.47
N ALA A 81 -10.25 -15.90 -9.73
CA ALA A 81 -10.00 -17.33 -9.88
C ALA A 81 -11.20 -18.20 -9.45
N ASP A 82 -11.84 -17.87 -8.33
CA ASP A 82 -13.05 -18.55 -7.85
C ASP A 82 -14.22 -18.40 -8.85
N ARG A 83 -14.38 -17.23 -9.47
CA ARG A 83 -15.39 -17.02 -10.52
C ARG A 83 -15.16 -17.86 -11.76
N LEU A 84 -13.90 -17.93 -12.24
CA LEU A 84 -13.54 -18.77 -13.38
C LEU A 84 -13.86 -20.24 -13.14
N GLN A 85 -13.52 -20.77 -11.96
CA GLN A 85 -13.80 -22.16 -11.63
C GLN A 85 -15.30 -22.45 -11.67
N ARG A 86 -16.13 -21.55 -11.14
CA ARG A 86 -17.60 -21.70 -11.15
C ARG A 86 -18.20 -21.61 -12.56
N GLU A 87 -17.60 -20.84 -13.45
CA GLU A 87 -18.03 -20.77 -14.85
C GLU A 87 -17.69 -22.06 -15.59
N GLU A 88 -16.50 -22.62 -15.35
CA GLU A 88 -16.09 -23.92 -15.90
C GLU A 88 -17.03 -25.04 -15.41
N GLU A 89 -17.30 -25.10 -14.09
CA GLU A 89 -18.26 -26.06 -13.50
C GLU A 89 -19.68 -25.92 -14.06
N ALA A 90 -20.11 -24.71 -14.47
CA ALA A 90 -21.45 -24.47 -15.01
C ALA A 90 -21.62 -24.95 -16.47
N LEU A 91 -20.52 -25.23 -17.17
CA LEU A 91 -20.51 -25.68 -18.56
C LEU A 91 -20.44 -27.21 -18.72
N GLU A 92 -20.25 -27.96 -17.63
CA GLU A 92 -20.26 -29.43 -17.57
C GLU A 92 -21.67 -30.02 -17.34
#